data_AF-A0A7X8YST4-F1
#
_entry.id   AF-A0A7X8YST4-F1
#
_cell.length_a   1.000
_cell.length_b   1.000
_cell.length_c   1.000
_cell.angle_alpha   90.00
_cell.angle_beta   90.00
_cell.angle_gamma   90.00
#
_symmetry.space_group_name_H-M   'P 1'
#
loop_
_entity.id
_entity.type
_entity.pdbx_description
1 polymer ?
#
loop_
_entity_poly.entity_id
_entity_poly.type
_entity_poly.pdbx_seq_one_letter_code
_entity_poly.pdbx_strand_id
1 'polypeptide(L)'
;MTPSGNSDKQNITISLSRHLLRKAKVIAARRETSISGLLSQQLEDLVRADEAYIQAERQAIALLDKPFHMGGVISAGREELHER
;
A
#
# COMPACT_ATOMS: atom_id res chain seq x y z
N MET A 1 8.11 -5.06 -36.40
CA MET A 1 6.84 -4.34 -36.16
C MET A 1 6.70 -4.17 -34.66
N THR A 2 6.84 -2.96 -34.12
CA THR A 2 6.66 -2.69 -32.69
C THR A 2 5.72 -1.52 -32.51
N PRO A 3 4.69 -1.69 -31.67
CA PRO A 3 4.28 -0.61 -30.81
C PRO A 3 4.42 -1.10 -29.36
N SER A 4 5.56 -0.80 -28.73
CA SER A 4 5.61 -0.75 -27.27
C SER A 4 5.08 0.63 -26.87
N GLY A 5 3.76 0.77 -26.89
CA GLY A 5 3.05 1.87 -26.27
C GLY A 5 2.78 1.49 -24.82
N ASN A 6 3.17 2.36 -23.88
CA ASN A 6 2.97 2.25 -22.44
C ASN A 6 1.48 1.96 -22.11
N SER A 7 1.06 0.69 -22.06
CA SER A 7 -0.35 0.29 -22.14
C SER A 7 -1.11 0.34 -20.80
N ASP A 8 -0.45 0.73 -19.71
CA ASP A 8 -1.00 0.61 -18.36
C ASP A 8 -1.29 1.97 -17.70
N LYS A 9 -1.20 3.07 -18.47
CA LYS A 9 -1.47 4.42 -17.97
C LYS A 9 -2.68 5.03 -18.69
N GLN A 10 -3.72 5.35 -17.94
CA GLN A 10 -4.87 6.11 -18.43
C GLN A 10 -4.76 7.58 -18.04
N ASN A 11 -5.00 8.47 -19.00
CA ASN A 11 -4.98 9.91 -18.77
C ASN A 11 -6.32 10.36 -18.18
N ILE A 12 -6.27 11.13 -17.09
CA ILE A 12 -7.45 11.68 -16.44
C ILE A 12 -7.34 13.21 -16.46
N THR A 13 -8.41 13.88 -16.89
CA THR A 13 -8.52 15.35 -16.85
C THR A 13 -9.27 15.76 -15.58
N ILE A 14 -8.64 16.61 -14.77
CA ILE A 14 -9.23 17.13 -13.53
C ILE A 14 -9.35 18.65 -13.58
N SER A 15 -10.44 19.17 -13.02
CA SER A 15 -10.63 20.61 -12.84
C SER A 15 -10.22 21.01 -11.44
N LEU A 16 -9.22 21.88 -11.33
CA LEU A 16 -8.73 22.40 -10.05
C LEU A 16 -8.87 23.92 -10.00
N SER A 17 -9.10 24.48 -8.81
CA SER A 17 -9.11 25.93 -8.65
C SER A 17 -7.73 26.53 -8.96
N ARG A 18 -7.71 27.74 -9.52
CA ARG A 18 -6.45 28.45 -9.83
C ARG A 18 -5.55 28.61 -8.60
N HIS A 19 -6.16 28.82 -7.43
CA HIS A 19 -5.42 28.93 -6.18
C HIS A 19 -4.74 27.61 -5.79
N LEU A 20 -5.45 26.49 -5.91
CA LEU A 20 -4.92 25.18 -5.61
C LEU A 20 -3.80 24.79 -6.58
N LEU A 21 -3.98 25.05 -7.88
CA LEU A 21 -2.97 24.77 -8.89
C LEU A 21 -1.65 25.52 -8.61
N ARG A 22 -1.73 26.78 -8.15
CA ARG A 22 -0.55 27.58 -7.79
C ARG A 22 0.21 26.97 -6.61
N LYS A 23 -0.51 26.57 -5.56
CA LYS A 23 0.08 25.90 -4.39
C LYS A 23 0.67 24.54 -4.77
N ALA A 24 -0.03 23.75 -5.58
CA ALA A 24 0.43 22.46 -6.06
C ALA A 24 1.74 22.57 -6.85
N LYS A 25 1.88 23.59 -7.72
CA LYS A 25 3.13 23.85 -8.45
C LYS A 25 4.31 24.09 -7.50
N VAL A 26 4.12 24.90 -6.45
CA VAL A 26 5.18 25.18 -5.48
C VAL A 26 5.58 23.91 -4.73
N ILE A 27 4.60 23.09 -4.32
CA ILE A 27 4.87 21.83 -3.61
C ILE A 27 5.59 20.83 -4.52
N ALA A 28 5.12 20.69 -5.77
CA ALA A 28 5.71 19.78 -6.75
C ALA A 28 7.16 20.16 -7.05
N ALA A 29 7.44 21.46 -7.26
CA ALA A 29 8.80 21.96 -7.46
C ALA A 29 9.70 21.70 -6.24
N ARG A 30 9.20 21.92 -5.02
CA ARG A 30 9.93 21.62 -3.77
C ARG A 30 10.26 20.14 -3.59
N ARG A 31 9.48 19.25 -4.20
CA ARG A 31 9.63 17.80 -4.15
C ARG A 31 10.27 17.22 -5.41
N GLU A 32 10.80 18.08 -6.29
CA GLU A 32 11.43 17.68 -7.56
C GLU A 32 10.53 16.78 -8.43
N THR A 33 9.22 17.01 -8.38
CA THR A 33 8.22 16.23 -9.11
C THR A 33 7.30 17.13 -9.94
N SER A 34 6.50 16.51 -10.81
CA SER A 34 5.44 17.19 -11.56
C SER A 34 4.12 17.18 -10.80
N ILE A 35 3.15 18.01 -11.22
CA ILE A 35 1.80 17.99 -10.62
C ILE A 35 1.15 16.62 -10.83
N SER A 36 1.26 16.05 -12.04
CA SER A 36 0.72 14.72 -12.34
C SER A 36 1.40 13.65 -11.50
N GLY A 37 2.73 13.70 -11.36
CA GLY A 37 3.48 12.76 -10.50
C GLY A 37 3.06 12.85 -9.03
N LEU A 38 2.88 14.08 -8.51
CA LEU A 38 2.39 14.30 -7.15
C LEU A 38 0.99 13.70 -6.93
N LEU A 39 0.08 13.88 -7.91
CA LEU A 39 -1.27 13.34 -7.85
C LEU A 39 -1.29 11.81 -7.96
N SER A 40 -0.49 11.25 -8.86
CA SER A 40 -0.32 9.80 -8.99
C SER A 40 0.16 9.19 -7.67
N GLN A 41 1.19 9.78 -7.05
CA GLN A 41 1.70 9.30 -5.77
C GLN A 41 0.64 9.34 -4.67
N GLN A 42 -0.14 10.42 -4.56
CA GLN A 42 -1.21 10.48 -3.56
C GLN A 42 -2.34 9.47 -3.83
N LEU A 43 -2.66 9.19 -5.09
CA LEU A 43 -3.61 8.15 -5.44
C LEU A 43 -3.08 6.76 -5.07
N GLU A 44 -1.81 6.47 -5.37
CA GLU A 44 -1.16 5.22 -4.99
C GLU A 44 -1.14 5.03 -3.47
N ASP A 45 -0.82 6.08 -2.70
CA ASP A 45 -0.81 6.00 -1.25
C ASP A 45 -2.22 5.79 -0.67
N LEU A 46 -3.26 6.40 -1.26
CA LEU A 46 -4.65 6.16 -0.88
C LEU A 46 -5.09 4.73 -1.17
N VAL A 47 -4.79 4.21 -2.36
CA VAL A 47 -5.12 2.82 -2.74
C VAL A 47 -4.36 1.84 -1.85
N ARG A 48 -3.06 2.07 -1.63
CA ARG A 48 -2.24 1.22 -0.76
C ARG A 48 -2.79 1.18 0.67
N ALA A 49 -3.22 2.32 1.21
CA ALA A 49 -3.79 2.38 2.54
C ALA A 49 -5.07 1.52 2.65
N ASP A 50 -5.91 1.51 1.61
CA ASP A 50 -7.13 0.69 1.55
C ASP A 50 -6.82 -0.80 1.41
N GLU A 51 -5.87 -1.14 0.52
CA GLU A 51 -5.51 -2.54 0.23
C GLU A 51 -4.69 -3.21 1.34
N ALA A 52 -3.95 -2.45 2.15
CA ALA A 52 -3.07 -2.99 3.19
C ALA A 52 -3.82 -3.86 4.21
N TYR A 53 -5.03 -3.44 4.61
CA TYR A 53 -5.85 -4.22 5.54
C TYR A 53 -6.27 -5.55 4.94
N ILE A 54 -6.84 -5.51 3.73
CA ILE A 54 -7.34 -6.70 3.02
C ILE A 54 -6.20 -7.70 2.78
N GLN A 55 -5.01 -7.19 2.46
CA GLN A 55 -3.84 -8.03 2.24
C GLN A 55 -3.36 -8.70 3.53
N ALA A 56 -3.34 -7.97 4.66
CA ALA A 56 -2.98 -8.53 5.96
C ALA A 56 -3.99 -9.60 6.41
N GLU A 57 -5.28 -9.37 6.19
CA GLU A 57 -6.35 -10.34 6.47
C GLU A 57 -6.15 -11.64 5.68
N ARG A 58 -5.95 -11.54 4.36
CA ARG A 58 -5.70 -12.72 3.50
C ARG A 58 -4.46 -13.50 3.93
N GLN A 59 -3.40 -12.79 4.32
CA GLN A 59 -2.18 -13.42 4.83
C GLN A 59 -2.43 -14.15 6.14
N ALA A 60 -3.16 -13.54 7.08
CA ALA A 60 -3.49 -14.16 8.36
C ALA A 60 -4.32 -15.43 8.18
N ILE A 61 -5.34 -15.40 7.31
CA ILE A 61 -6.17 -16.59 7.00
C ILE A 61 -5.31 -17.70 6.39
N ALA A 62 -4.45 -17.38 5.42
CA ALA A 62 -3.56 -18.36 4.79
C ALA A 62 -2.55 -18.97 5.78
N LEU A 63 -2.15 -18.23 6.82
CA LEU A 63 -1.31 -18.73 7.92
C LEU A 63 -2.09 -19.63 8.88
N LEU A 64 -3.39 -19.38 9.09
CA LEU A 64 -4.24 -20.26 9.91
C LEU A 64 -4.53 -21.59 9.19
N ASP A 65 -4.73 -21.55 7.87
CA ASP A 65 -4.99 -22.74 7.05
C ASP A 65 -3.76 -23.66 6.94
N LYS A 66 -2.55 -23.13 7.16
CA LYS A 66 -1.31 -23.91 7.16
C LYS A 66 -0.82 -24.11 8.59
N PRO A 67 -0.87 -25.35 9.13
CA PRO A 67 -0.33 -25.59 10.46
C PRO A 67 1.16 -25.26 10.49
N PHE A 68 1.57 -24.46 11.47
CA PHE A 68 2.98 -24.17 11.70
C PHE A 68 3.65 -25.41 12.30
N HIS A 69 4.64 -25.97 11.61
CA HIS A 69 5.56 -26.95 12.20
C HIS A 69 6.57 -26.20 13.05
N MET A 70 6.16 -25.77 14.25
CA MET A 70 7.01 -25.00 15.16
C MET A 70 8.12 -25.85 15.82
N GLY A 71 8.16 -27.16 15.56
CA GLY A 71 9.12 -28.08 16.16
C GLY A 71 8.95 -28.21 17.69
N GLY A 72 9.58 -29.22 18.27
CA GLY A 72 9.53 -29.45 19.72
C GLY A 72 8.35 -30.28 20.20
N VAL A 73 8.43 -30.68 21.47
CA VAL A 73 7.40 -31.42 22.19
C VAL A 73 6.75 -30.44 23.16
N ILE A 74 5.42 -30.35 23.16
CA ILE A 74 4.68 -29.56 24.14
C ILE A 74 5.00 -30.15 25.52
N SER A 75 5.83 -29.44 26.28
CA SER A 75 6.38 -29.91 27.56
C SER A 75 5.88 -29.11 28.75
N ALA A 76 5.24 -27.97 28.52
CA ALA A 76 4.71 -27.10 29.56
C ALA A 76 3.17 -27.05 29.50
N GLY A 77 2.53 -27.18 30.66
CA GLY A 77 1.09 -26.92 30.84
C GLY A 77 0.78 -25.42 30.80
N ARG A 78 -0.49 -25.06 30.55
CA ARG A 78 -0.94 -23.65 30.56
C ARG A 78 -0.63 -22.97 31.89
N GLU A 79 -0.80 -23.72 32.97
CA GLU A 79 -0.62 -23.30 34.36
C GLU A 79 0.85 -22.99 34.65
N GLU A 80 1.78 -23.81 34.13
CA GLU A 80 3.24 -23.59 34.26
C GLU A 80 3.74 -22.36 33.48
N LEU A 81 3.06 -21.98 32.39
CA LEU A 81 3.39 -20.77 31.62
C LEU A 81 2.83 -19.48 32.24
N HIS A 82 1.90 -19.60 33.19
CA HIS A 82 1.18 -18.47 33.81
C HIS A 82 1.82 -17.97 35.11
N GLU A 83 2.66 -18.78 35.77
CA GLU A 83 3.41 -18.36 36.95
C GLU A 83 4.66 -17.57 36.51
N ARG A 84 4.60 -16.24 36.69
CA ARG A 84 5.75 -15.33 36.61
C ARG A 84 6.13 -14.84 37.99
#